data_AF-A0A3M0WTW6-F1
#
_entry.id   AF-A0A3M0WTW6-F1
#
_cell.length_a   1.000
_cell.length_b   1.000
_cell.length_c   1.000
_cell.angle_alpha   90.00
_cell.angle_beta   90.00
_cell.angle_gamma   90.00
#
_symmetry.space_group_name_H-M   'P 1'
#
loop_
_entity.id
_entity.type
_entity.pdbx_description
1 polymer ?
#
loop_
_entity_poly.entity_id
_entity_poly.type
_entity_poly.pdbx_seq_one_letter_code
_entity_poly.pdbx_strand_id
1 'polypeptide(L)'
;RNADEIRMGPGGLEFGSNNAGGILGGISTGQEIVVRFAVKPTSSILTPRASIDVEGNPVEVVTRGRHDPCVGIRAVPVGEAMMACVLADHLLMHRAQQGGTAGRIGPAIG
;
A
#
# COMPACT_ATOMS: atom_id res chain seq x y z
N ARG A 1 -2.64 -14.70 -17.08
CA ARG A 1 -1.69 -15.62 -16.41
C ARG A 1 -1.48 -15.09 -15.00
N ASN A 2 -1.68 -15.90 -13.96
CA ASN A 2 -1.65 -15.47 -12.56
C ASN A 2 -0.41 -15.96 -11.80
N ALA A 3 0.13 -17.12 -12.19
CA ALA A 3 1.31 -17.68 -11.55
C ALA A 3 2.59 -16.96 -12.02
N ASP A 4 3.51 -16.75 -11.08
CA ASP A 4 4.88 -16.32 -11.35
C ASP A 4 5.75 -17.58 -11.49
N GLU A 5 6.20 -17.85 -12.71
CA GLU A 5 7.04 -19.02 -13.04
C GLU A 5 8.43 -18.87 -12.41
N ILE A 6 9.00 -19.96 -11.89
CA ILE A 6 10.29 -19.96 -11.20
C ILE A 6 11.30 -20.78 -12.00
N ARG A 7 12.51 -20.23 -12.16
CA ARG A 7 13.64 -20.95 -12.76
C ARG A 7 14.94 -20.69 -12.00
N MET A 8 15.92 -21.56 -12.20
CA MET A 8 17.29 -21.30 -11.76
C MET A 8 18.01 -20.44 -12.79
N GLY A 9 18.66 -19.37 -12.34
CA GLY A 9 19.58 -18.57 -13.12
C GLY A 9 20.99 -18.58 -12.52
N PRO A 10 21.94 -17.87 -13.14
CA PRO A 10 23.34 -17.86 -12.72
C PRO A 10 23.56 -17.36 -11.28
N GLY A 11 22.65 -16.53 -10.77
CA GLY A 11 22.68 -15.96 -9.42
C GLY A 11 21.76 -16.64 -8.40
N GLY A 12 21.09 -17.73 -8.77
CA GLY A 12 20.13 -18.43 -7.91
C GLY A 12 18.69 -18.42 -8.45
N LEU A 13 17.72 -18.39 -7.54
CA LEU A 13 16.29 -18.44 -7.87
C LEU A 13 15.84 -17.15 -8.58
N GLU A 14 15.18 -17.29 -9.74
CA GLU A 14 14.66 -16.19 -10.55
C GLU A 14 13.18 -16.40 -10.87
N PHE A 15 12.38 -15.35 -10.70
CA PHE A 15 10.97 -15.32 -11.10
C PHE A 15 10.83 -14.75 -12.53
N GLY A 16 10.00 -15.36 -13.35
CA GLY A 16 9.70 -14.92 -14.73
C GLY A 16 8.78 -13.69 -14.82
N SER A 17 8.04 -13.39 -13.74
CA SER A 17 7.16 -12.23 -13.61
C SER A 17 6.95 -11.86 -12.14
N ASN A 18 6.30 -10.73 -11.87
CA ASN A 18 5.95 -10.26 -10.53
C ASN A 18 4.45 -9.94 -10.41
N ASN A 19 3.60 -10.86 -10.88
CA ASN A 19 2.14 -10.69 -10.86
C ASN A 19 1.60 -10.72 -9.43
N ALA A 20 2.25 -11.47 -8.53
CA ALA A 20 1.92 -11.51 -7.12
C ALA A 20 2.36 -10.24 -6.35
N GLY A 21 3.08 -9.32 -7.00
CA GLY A 21 3.52 -8.06 -6.38
C GLY A 21 4.48 -8.27 -5.21
N GLY A 22 5.39 -9.24 -5.34
CA GLY A 22 6.46 -9.51 -4.39
C GLY A 22 6.03 -10.29 -3.15
N ILE A 23 4.77 -10.72 -3.06
CA ILE A 23 4.22 -11.42 -1.89
C ILE A 23 3.52 -12.70 -2.35
N LEU A 24 4.03 -13.87 -1.94
CA LEU A 24 3.43 -15.17 -2.19
C LEU A 24 3.07 -15.83 -0.86
N GLY A 25 1.81 -16.25 -0.71
CA GLY A 25 1.34 -16.90 0.52
C GLY A 25 1.50 -16.04 1.79
N GLY A 26 1.52 -14.71 1.65
CA GLY A 26 1.75 -13.77 2.75
C GLY A 26 3.22 -13.56 3.13
N ILE A 27 4.17 -14.09 2.34
CA ILE A 27 5.61 -13.98 2.59
C ILE A 27 6.27 -13.26 1.41
N SER A 28 7.20 -12.36 1.70
CA SER A 28 8.00 -11.65 0.69
C SER A 28 8.85 -12.62 -0.13
N THR A 29 8.85 -12.48 -1.45
CA THR A 29 9.60 -13.37 -2.37
C THR A 29 11.02 -12.89 -2.68
N GLY A 30 11.37 -11.68 -2.26
CA GLY A 30 12.61 -10.99 -2.65
C GLY A 30 12.47 -10.15 -3.93
N GLN A 31 11.36 -10.25 -4.65
CA GLN A 31 11.01 -9.32 -5.73
C GLN A 31 10.50 -7.98 -5.16
N GLU A 32 10.35 -6.98 -6.01
CA GLU A 32 9.73 -5.71 -5.62
C GLU A 32 8.32 -5.93 -5.08
N ILE A 33 8.03 -5.33 -3.93
CA ILE A 33 6.69 -5.34 -3.37
C ILE A 33 5.85 -4.27 -4.07
N VAL A 34 4.76 -4.68 -4.71
CA VAL A 34 3.89 -3.78 -5.49
C VAL A 34 2.54 -3.65 -4.80
N VAL A 35 2.25 -2.45 -4.29
CA VAL A 35 0.97 -2.12 -3.65
C VAL A 35 0.21 -1.10 -4.48
N ARG A 36 -1.11 -1.30 -4.61
CA ARG A 36 -2.03 -0.34 -5.21
C ARG A 36 -3.21 -0.15 -4.25
N PHE A 37 -3.59 1.10 -4.02
CA PHE A 37 -4.74 1.44 -3.19
C PHE A 37 -5.65 2.40 -3.93
N ALA A 38 -6.96 2.28 -3.68
CA ALA A 38 -7.97 3.13 -4.29
C ALA A 38 -8.40 4.21 -3.29
N VAL A 39 -8.48 5.44 -3.77
CA VAL A 39 -8.94 6.59 -2.98
C VAL A 39 -10.24 7.08 -3.57
N LYS A 40 -11.29 7.11 -2.75
CA LYS A 40 -12.56 7.70 -3.17
C LYS A 40 -12.41 9.22 -3.36
N PRO A 41 -13.24 9.85 -4.21
CA PRO A 41 -13.31 11.31 -4.29
C PRO A 41 -13.64 11.97 -2.93
N THR A 42 -13.25 13.24 -2.79
CA THR A 42 -13.66 14.08 -1.64
C THR A 42 -15.18 14.14 -1.54
N SER A 43 -15.72 14.01 -0.32
CA SER A 43 -17.16 14.18 -0.07
C SER A 43 -17.61 15.64 -0.15
N SER A 44 -16.69 16.59 0.02
CA SER A 44 -16.93 18.03 -0.12
C SER A 44 -17.04 18.40 -1.60
N ILE A 45 -18.27 18.43 -2.11
CA ILE A 45 -18.60 18.77 -3.48
C ILE A 45 -19.37 20.09 -3.43
N LEU A 46 -19.05 21.02 -4.33
CA LEU A 46 -19.75 22.32 -4.40
C LEU A 46 -21.23 22.18 -4.76
N THR A 47 -21.60 21.07 -5.39
CA THR A 47 -22.97 20.73 -5.74
C THR A 47 -23.76 20.38 -4.48
N PRO A 48 -24.88 21.06 -4.22
CA PRO A 48 -25.80 20.71 -3.14
C PRO A 48 -26.22 19.24 -3.22
N ARG A 49 -26.29 18.57 -2.06
CA ARG A 49 -26.73 17.17 -1.95
C ARG A 49 -27.72 17.02 -0.81
N ALA A 50 -28.78 16.24 -1.05
CA ALA A 50 -29.71 15.86 0.01
C ALA A 50 -29.00 14.98 1.05
N SER A 51 -29.31 15.21 2.32
CA SER A 51 -28.83 14.46 3.47
C SER A 51 -29.84 14.55 4.63
N ILE A 52 -29.45 14.10 5.81
CA ILE A 52 -30.23 14.21 7.05
C ILE A 52 -29.37 14.82 8.15
N ASP A 53 -30.00 15.56 9.07
CA ASP A 53 -29.33 16.00 10.30
C ASP A 53 -29.32 14.90 11.37
N VAL A 54 -28.75 15.20 12.53
CA VAL A 54 -28.64 14.27 13.67
C VAL A 54 -30.00 13.94 14.31
N GLU A 55 -31.04 14.74 14.03
CA GLU A 55 -32.42 14.53 14.50
C GLU A 55 -33.26 13.76 13.46
N GLY A 56 -32.70 13.50 12.27
CA GLY A 56 -33.33 12.76 11.18
C GLY A 56 -34.14 13.64 10.23
N ASN A 57 -34.10 14.96 10.36
CA ASN A 57 -34.82 15.85 9.45
C ASN A 57 -34.06 15.95 8.12
N PRO A 58 -34.77 16.00 6.97
CA PRO A 58 -34.14 16.21 5.66
C PRO A 58 -33.42 17.56 5.59
N VAL A 59 -32.16 17.56 5.14
CA VAL A 59 -31.37 18.77 4.92
C VAL A 59 -30.69 18.76 3.56
N GLU A 60 -30.35 19.94 3.05
CA GLU A 60 -29.47 20.07 1.90
C GLU A 60 -28.07 20.49 2.37
N VAL A 61 -27.08 19.65 2.11
CA VAL A 61 -25.68 19.91 2.49
C VAL A 61 -25.00 20.66 1.36
N VAL A 62 -24.52 21.86 1.68
CA VAL A 62 -23.72 22.70 0.78
C VAL A 62 -22.41 23.04 1.48
N THR A 63 -21.32 22.42 1.05
CA THR A 63 -19.99 22.74 1.59
C THR A 63 -19.44 24.03 0.96
N ARG A 64 -19.36 25.10 1.75
CA ARG A 64 -18.71 26.38 1.37
C ARG A 64 -17.26 26.37 1.87
N GLY A 65 -16.26 26.53 1.01
CA GLY A 65 -14.85 26.58 1.41
C GLY A 65 -13.84 26.13 0.36
N ARG A 66 -12.55 26.16 0.72
CA ARG A 66 -11.45 25.63 -0.09
C ARG A 66 -11.44 24.10 0.03
N HIS A 67 -11.95 23.43 -0.99
CA HIS A 67 -12.00 21.98 -1.07
C HIS A 67 -10.76 21.47 -1.78
N ASP A 68 -10.28 20.29 -1.38
CA ASP A 68 -9.26 19.63 -2.17
C ASP A 68 -9.87 19.01 -3.41
N PRO A 69 -9.50 19.48 -4.62
CA PRO A 69 -10.00 18.88 -5.86
C PRO A 69 -9.52 17.43 -6.03
N CYS A 70 -8.46 17.03 -5.30
CA CYS A 70 -7.90 15.69 -5.35
C CYS A 70 -7.28 15.30 -3.99
N VAL A 71 -7.86 14.30 -3.31
CA VAL A 71 -7.20 13.65 -2.15
C VAL A 71 -6.10 12.69 -2.61
N GLY A 72 -6.24 12.12 -3.81
CA GLY A 72 -5.37 11.07 -4.32
C GLY A 72 -3.88 11.43 -4.28
N ILE A 73 -3.52 12.65 -4.71
CA ILE A 73 -2.12 13.10 -4.72
C ILE A 73 -1.54 13.13 -3.30
N ARG A 74 -2.32 13.57 -2.31
CA ARG A 74 -1.88 13.58 -0.91
C ARG A 74 -1.92 12.21 -0.25
N ALA A 75 -2.69 11.28 -0.79
CA ALA A 75 -2.76 9.93 -0.28
C ALA A 75 -1.51 9.10 -0.63
N VAL A 76 -0.79 9.44 -1.71
CA VAL A 76 0.46 8.77 -2.11
C VAL A 76 1.51 8.77 -0.99
N PRO A 77 1.98 9.92 -0.46
CA PRO A 77 2.99 9.92 0.59
C PRO A 77 2.51 9.24 1.88
N VAL A 78 1.21 9.27 2.16
CA VAL A 78 0.62 8.52 3.29
C VAL A 78 0.74 7.01 3.04
N GLY A 79 0.41 6.54 1.84
CA GLY A 79 0.55 5.13 1.45
C GLY A 79 1.99 4.64 1.53
N GLU A 80 2.95 5.44 1.07
CA GLU A 80 4.39 5.13 1.18
C GLU A 80 4.85 5.02 2.64
N ALA A 81 4.47 5.99 3.48
CA ALA A 81 4.80 5.96 4.91
C ALA A 81 4.19 4.74 5.61
N MET A 82 2.93 4.42 5.32
CA MET A 82 2.28 3.23 5.88
C MET A 82 2.97 1.95 5.42
N MET A 83 3.38 1.86 4.15
CA MET A 83 4.14 0.72 3.65
C MET A 83 5.49 0.57 4.38
N ALA A 84 6.22 1.67 4.58
CA ALA A 84 7.48 1.66 5.31
C ALA A 84 7.31 1.18 6.76
N CYS A 85 6.27 1.64 7.46
CA CYS A 85 5.97 1.18 8.82
C CYS A 85 5.69 -0.32 8.88
N VAL A 86 4.87 -0.84 7.96
CA VAL A 86 4.53 -2.27 7.90
C VAL A 86 5.76 -3.13 7.61
N LEU A 87 6.60 -2.72 6.65
CA LEU A 87 7.84 -3.45 6.34
C LEU A 87 8.82 -3.43 7.51
N ALA A 88 8.95 -2.30 8.20
CA ALA A 88 9.79 -2.20 9.38
C ALA A 88 9.30 -3.13 10.49
N ASP A 89 7.99 -3.20 10.73
CA ASP A 89 7.40 -4.10 11.72
C ASP A 89 7.67 -5.57 11.39
N HIS A 90 7.39 -6.00 10.15
CA HIS A 90 7.69 -7.36 9.70
C HIS A 90 9.17 -7.73 9.81
N LEU A 91 10.06 -6.79 9.50
CA LEU A 91 11.50 -6.98 9.65
C LEU A 91 11.90 -7.20 11.12
N LEU A 92 11.37 -6.37 12.02
CA LEU A 92 11.67 -6.46 13.46
C LEU A 92 11.11 -7.76 14.05
N MET A 93 9.88 -8.14 13.70
CA MET A 93 9.28 -9.41 14.09
C MET A 93 10.11 -10.60 13.63
N HIS A 94 10.57 -10.59 12.37
CA HIS A 94 11.42 -11.66 11.85
C HIS A 94 12.74 -11.74 12.62
N ARG A 95 13.41 -10.62 12.88
CA ARG A 95 14.66 -10.57 13.67
C ARG A 95 14.48 -11.08 15.10
N ALA A 96 13.37 -10.74 15.74
CA ALA A 96 13.06 -11.20 17.09
C ALA A 96 12.84 -12.73 17.12
N GLN A 97 12.19 -13.29 16.10
CA GLN A 97 11.98 -14.74 15.99
C GLN A 97 13.27 -15.51 15.68
N GLN A 98 14.18 -14.94 14.86
CA GLN A 98 15.41 -15.59 14.42
C GLN A 98 16.66 -15.27 15.27
N GLY A 99 16.49 -14.63 16.44
CA GLY A 99 17.60 -14.34 17.35
C GLY A 99 18.62 -13.31 16.84
N GLY A 100 18.20 -12.38 15.98
CA GLY A 100 19.05 -11.30 15.45
C GLY A 100 19.87 -11.67 14.20
N THR A 101 19.96 -12.95 13.83
CA THR A 101 20.53 -13.41 12.57
C THR A 101 19.51 -13.30 11.44
N ALA A 102 19.42 -12.12 10.83
CA ALA A 102 18.69 -11.92 9.58
C ALA A 102 19.67 -11.55 8.47
N GLY A 103 19.39 -12.01 7.24
CA GLY A 103 20.20 -11.74 6.04
C GLY A 103 20.43 -10.26 5.79
N ARG A 104 21.34 -9.96 4.85
CA ARG A 104 21.67 -8.58 4.48
C ARG A 104 20.44 -7.83 3.95
N ILE A 105 20.22 -6.62 4.43
CA ILE A 105 19.19 -5.70 3.91
C ILE A 105 19.83 -4.80 2.86
N GLY A 106 19.19 -4.72 1.68
CA GLY A 106 19.65 -3.89 0.57
C GLY A 106 20.69 -4.58 -0.30
N PRO A 107 21.03 -3.98 -1.46
CA PRO A 107 21.99 -4.54 -2.40
C PRO A 107 23.36 -4.74 -1.74
N ALA A 108 24.12 -5.68 -2.30
CA ALA A 108 25.52 -5.80 -1.95
C ALA A 108 26.26 -4.54 -2.40
N ILE A 109 26.45 -3.57 -1.49
CA ILE A 109 27.34 -2.43 -1.74
C ILE A 109 28.71 -3.02 -2.10
N GLY A 110 29.15 -2.74 -3.32
CA GLY A 110 30.46 -2.97 -3.88
C GLY A 110 30.91 -1.67 -4.49
#